data_AF-A0A8C7YDI0-F1
#
_entry.id   AF-A0A8C7YDI0-F1
#
_cell.length_a   1.000
_cell.length_b   1.000
_cell.length_c   1.000
_cell.angle_alpha   90.00
_cell.angle_beta   90.00
_cell.angle_gamma   90.00
#
_symmetry.space_group_name_H-M   'P 1'
#
loop_
_entity.id
_entity.type
_entity.pdbx_description
1 polymer ?
#
loop_
_entity_poly.entity_id
_entity_poly.type
_entity_poly.pdbx_seq_one_letter_code
_entity_poly.pdbx_strand_id
1 'polypeptide(L)'
;MQRQLELAALAVGLVGWMCSVLTRCLALWKVSGTVDNSTATLPAYWDGVWLEWDHWDLAQDGSLHCSFYQSLMSLSGSFRTWRALIMAAIGVGGFAAAIGGVGLIWFPKRGQVKVFSGSLFVVSGILLLVPTAWTCHHTSQPLEGAVLLRRDWGPALYLGWISFALMLAGGLIKQYLLKI
;
A
#
# COMPACT_ATOMS: atom_id res chain seq x y z
N MET A 1 19.73 5.45 27.87
CA MET A 1 18.69 6.02 26.97
C MET A 1 18.81 5.52 25.52
N GLN A 2 20.00 5.52 24.89
CA GLN A 2 20.17 5.14 23.48
C GLN A 2 19.57 3.78 23.08
N ARG A 3 19.74 2.72 23.90
CA ARG A 3 19.20 1.38 23.61
C ARG A 3 17.66 1.34 23.52
N GLN A 4 16.96 2.15 24.32
CA GLN A 4 15.50 2.25 24.30
C GLN A 4 15.01 2.94 23.02
N LEU A 5 15.74 3.96 22.56
CA LEU A 5 15.44 4.66 21.30
C LEU A 5 15.68 3.78 20.07
N GLU A 6 16.74 2.96 20.08
CA GLU A 6 16.99 1.98 19.01
C GLU A 6 15.89 0.93 18.90
N LEU A 7 15.43 0.41 20.05
CA LEU A 7 14.29 -0.51 20.14
C LEU A 7 13.00 0.14 19.63
N ALA A 8 12.71 1.36 20.08
CA ALA A 8 11.53 2.11 19.64
C ALA A 8 11.57 2.38 18.14
N ALA A 9 12.71 2.79 17.59
CA ALA A 9 12.87 3.04 16.16
C ALA A 9 12.71 1.76 15.32
N LEU A 10 13.22 0.63 15.82
CA LEU A 10 13.01 -0.68 15.20
C LEU A 10 11.54 -1.11 15.28
N ALA A 11 10.87 -0.91 16.42
CA ALA A 11 9.45 -1.20 16.58
C ALA A 11 8.58 -0.35 15.63
N VAL A 12 8.84 0.95 15.53
CA VAL A 12 8.14 1.85 14.58
C VAL A 12 8.34 1.39 13.13
N GLY A 13 9.57 1.03 12.74
CA GLY A 13 9.86 0.47 11.42
C GLY A 13 9.16 -0.87 11.16
N LEU A 14 9.09 -1.74 12.16
CA LEU A 14 8.38 -3.03 12.09
C LEU A 14 6.87 -2.84 11.93
N VAL A 15 6.25 -1.92 12.69
CA VAL A 15 4.83 -1.60 12.54
C VAL A 15 4.56 -1.03 11.15
N GLY A 16 5.42 -0.11 10.68
CA GLY A 16 5.36 0.41 9.31
C GLY A 16 5.44 -0.70 8.25
N TRP A 17 6.33 -1.67 8.43
CA TRP A 17 6.43 -2.85 7.56
C TRP A 17 5.18 -3.74 7.62
N MET A 18 4.61 -4.00 8.80
CA MET A 18 3.36 -4.76 8.91
C MET A 18 2.19 -4.04 8.20
N CYS A 19 2.11 -2.71 8.32
CA CYS A 19 1.14 -1.91 7.56
C CYS A 19 1.34 -2.04 6.03
N SER A 20 2.59 -2.20 5.55
CA SER A 20 2.85 -2.43 4.12
C SER A 20 2.30 -3.77 3.63
N VAL A 21 2.43 -4.83 4.46
CA VAL A 21 1.87 -6.15 4.16
C VAL A 21 0.36 -6.08 4.14
N LEU A 22 -0.25 -5.42 5.13
CA LEU A 22 -1.70 -5.23 5.19
C LEU A 22 -2.23 -4.42 3.99
N THR A 23 -1.48 -3.41 3.54
CA THR A 23 -1.83 -2.63 2.34
C THR A 23 -1.97 -3.53 1.12
N ARG A 24 -1.13 -4.56 0.98
CA ARG A 24 -1.23 -5.53 -0.13
C ARG A 24 -2.44 -6.45 -0.03
N CYS A 25 -2.84 -6.77 1.19
CA CYS A 25 -3.94 -7.69 1.52
C CYS A 25 -5.31 -7.02 1.61
N LEU A 26 -5.44 -5.71 1.35
CA LEU A 26 -6.69 -4.97 1.46
C LEU A 26 -7.12 -4.36 0.11
N ALA A 27 -8.41 -4.08 -0.02
CA ALA A 27 -8.96 -3.38 -1.19
C ALA A 27 -8.46 -1.93 -1.25
N LEU A 28 -8.00 -1.49 -2.43
CA LEU A 28 -7.45 -0.15 -2.67
C LEU A 28 -8.51 0.92 -2.85
N TRP A 29 -9.54 0.65 -3.64
CA TRP A 29 -10.61 1.59 -3.93
C TRP A 29 -11.94 0.85 -4.08
N LYS A 30 -13.03 1.58 -3.86
CA LYS A 30 -14.39 1.12 -4.17
C LYS A 30 -14.91 1.91 -5.36
N VAL A 31 -15.54 1.22 -6.31
CA VAL A 31 -16.20 1.86 -7.46
C VAL A 31 -17.70 1.65 -7.32
N SER A 32 -18.44 2.75 -7.35
CA SER A 32 -19.90 2.78 -7.22
C SER A 32 -20.52 3.43 -8.46
N GLY A 33 -21.68 2.97 -8.89
CA GLY A 33 -22.39 3.54 -10.04
C GLY A 33 -23.89 3.39 -9.90
N THR A 34 -24.61 4.39 -10.39
CA THR A 34 -26.06 4.52 -10.25
C THR A 34 -26.73 4.59 -11.62
N VAL A 35 -27.73 3.74 -11.85
CA VAL A 35 -28.67 3.81 -12.98
C VAL A 35 -30.05 3.49 -12.44
N ASP A 36 -31.06 4.29 -12.83
CA ASP A 36 -32.47 4.08 -12.49
C ASP A 36 -32.71 3.68 -11.02
N ASN A 37 -32.19 4.48 -10.10
CA ASN A 37 -32.34 4.35 -8.65
C ASN A 37 -31.71 3.09 -8.00
N SER A 38 -30.94 2.30 -8.77
CA SER A 38 -30.20 1.14 -8.27
C SER A 38 -28.70 1.46 -8.20
N THR A 39 -28.08 1.23 -7.04
CA THR A 39 -26.64 1.50 -6.81
C THR A 39 -25.88 0.19 -6.66
N ALA A 40 -24.88 -0.04 -7.50
CA ALA A 40 -23.97 -1.18 -7.39
C ALA A 40 -22.58 -0.72 -6.94
N THR A 41 -21.93 -1.49 -6.07
CA THR A 41 -20.60 -1.16 -5.51
C THR A 41 -19.65 -2.35 -5.58
N LEU A 42 -18.41 -2.13 -6.06
CA LEU A 42 -17.40 -3.18 -6.22
C LEU A 42 -16.05 -2.78 -5.58
N PRO A 43 -15.47 -3.60 -4.69
CA PRO A 43 -14.12 -3.39 -4.16
C PRO A 43 -13.04 -3.89 -5.11
N ALA A 44 -11.94 -3.13 -5.26
CA ALA A 44 -10.79 -3.53 -6.07
C ALA A 44 -9.56 -3.87 -5.22
N TYR A 45 -8.91 -5.00 -5.51
CA TYR A 45 -7.65 -5.44 -4.92
C TYR A 45 -6.45 -5.16 -5.82
N TRP A 46 -5.25 -5.31 -5.25
CA TRP A 46 -3.98 -5.17 -5.98
C TRP A 46 -3.77 -6.23 -7.06
N ASP A 47 -4.51 -7.35 -6.98
CA ASP A 47 -4.54 -8.39 -8.01
C ASP A 47 -5.62 -8.18 -9.07
N GLY A 48 -6.45 -7.15 -8.93
CA GLY A 48 -7.66 -6.94 -9.70
C GLY A 48 -8.91 -6.86 -8.82
N VAL A 49 -10.08 -6.82 -9.44
CA VAL A 49 -11.36 -6.76 -8.72
C VAL A 49 -11.76 -8.14 -8.25
N TRP A 50 -12.14 -8.29 -6.97
CA TRP A 50 -12.98 -9.41 -6.57
C TRP A 50 -14.38 -9.10 -7.08
N LEU A 51 -14.87 -9.88 -8.05
CA LEU A 51 -16.30 -9.92 -8.25
C LEU A 51 -16.86 -10.62 -7.02
N GLU A 52 -17.47 -9.84 -6.13
CA GLU A 52 -18.32 -10.40 -5.08
C GLU A 52 -19.57 -10.95 -5.81
N TRP A 53 -19.44 -12.16 -6.35
CA TRP A 53 -20.49 -12.85 -7.11
C TRP A 53 -21.68 -13.27 -6.23
N ASP A 54 -21.86 -12.76 -5.02
CA ASP A 54 -22.90 -13.19 -4.09
C ASP A 54 -24.21 -12.37 -4.15
N HIS A 55 -24.32 -11.43 -5.10
CA HIS A 55 -25.57 -10.73 -5.42
C HIS A 55 -25.78 -10.74 -6.94
N TRP A 56 -25.81 -11.95 -7.51
CA TRP A 56 -26.11 -12.22 -8.91
C TRP A 56 -27.62 -12.27 -9.18
N ASP A 57 -28.43 -11.52 -8.44
CA ASP A 57 -29.82 -11.30 -8.86
C ASP A 57 -29.80 -10.47 -10.14
N LEU A 58 -30.23 -11.16 -11.19
CA LEU A 58 -30.26 -10.81 -12.61
C LEU A 58 -31.15 -9.58 -12.88
N ALA A 59 -30.74 -8.39 -12.45
CA ALA A 59 -31.37 -7.14 -12.87
C ALA A 59 -30.94 -6.76 -14.30
N GLN A 60 -31.63 -7.39 -15.25
CA GLN A 60 -31.86 -7.18 -16.69
C GLN A 60 -31.09 -6.18 -17.60
N ASP A 61 -30.12 -5.35 -17.18
CA ASP A 61 -29.43 -4.41 -18.08
C ASP A 61 -27.92 -4.68 -18.20
N GLY A 62 -27.52 -5.34 -19.30
CA GLY A 62 -26.12 -5.66 -19.62
C GLY A 62 -25.24 -4.44 -19.96
N SER A 63 -25.79 -3.23 -20.07
CA SER A 63 -25.03 -2.03 -20.44
C SER A 63 -24.16 -1.50 -19.28
N LEU A 64 -24.66 -1.58 -18.04
CA LEU A 64 -23.94 -1.24 -16.81
C LEU A 64 -22.66 -2.06 -16.68
N HIS A 65 -22.77 -3.37 -16.87
CA HIS A 65 -21.64 -4.29 -16.77
C HIS A 65 -20.53 -3.97 -17.79
N CYS A 66 -20.89 -3.60 -19.01
CA CYS A 66 -19.91 -3.31 -20.07
C CYS A 66 -19.07 -2.07 -19.75
N SER A 67 -19.71 -0.97 -19.33
CA SER A 67 -19.02 0.28 -18.98
C SER A 67 -18.16 0.15 -17.71
N PHE A 68 -18.67 -0.55 -16.70
CA PHE A 68 -17.90 -0.88 -15.49
C PHE A 68 -16.68 -1.73 -15.83
N TYR A 69 -16.84 -2.78 -16.62
CA TYR A 69 -15.75 -3.69 -16.97
C TYR A 69 -14.69 -3.02 -17.86
N GLN A 70 -15.10 -2.16 -18.78
CA GLN A 70 -14.19 -1.43 -19.66
C GLN A 70 -13.32 -0.40 -18.90
N SER A 71 -13.92 0.28 -17.93
CA SER A 71 -13.21 1.18 -17.01
C SER A 71 -12.21 0.42 -16.12
N LEU A 72 -12.55 -0.81 -15.73
CA LEU A 72 -11.66 -1.70 -14.98
C LEU A 72 -10.51 -2.25 -15.84
N MET A 73 -10.78 -2.53 -17.11
CA MET A 73 -9.78 -3.04 -18.05
C MET A 73 -8.71 -1.99 -18.40
N SER A 74 -9.08 -0.71 -18.47
CA SER A 74 -8.11 0.40 -18.57
C SER A 74 -7.14 0.42 -17.38
N LEU A 75 -7.65 0.12 -16.18
CA LEU A 75 -6.89 0.17 -14.94
C LEU A 75 -6.01 -1.08 -14.74
N SER A 76 -6.37 -2.21 -15.36
CA SER A 76 -5.67 -3.49 -15.18
C SER A 76 -4.32 -3.60 -15.88
N GLY A 77 -4.12 -2.85 -16.97
CA GLY A 77 -2.92 -2.89 -17.80
C GLY A 77 -1.61 -2.55 -17.05
N SER A 78 -1.69 -1.81 -15.95
CA SER A 78 -0.52 -1.38 -15.18
C SER A 78 -0.19 -2.26 -13.96
N PHE A 79 -1.01 -3.25 -13.59
CA PHE A 79 -0.84 -3.93 -12.28
C PHE A 79 0.42 -4.78 -12.16
N ARG A 80 0.99 -5.31 -13.26
CA ARG A 80 2.14 -6.23 -13.18
C ARG A 80 3.40 -5.56 -12.63
N THR A 81 3.68 -4.33 -13.07
CA THR A 81 4.83 -3.54 -12.59
C THR A 81 4.60 -3.05 -11.17
N TRP A 82 3.40 -2.57 -10.84
CA TRP A 82 3.06 -2.14 -9.47
C TRP A 82 3.11 -3.29 -8.45
N ARG A 83 2.66 -4.49 -8.83
CA ARG A 83 2.78 -5.70 -8.00
C ARG A 83 4.23 -6.03 -7.70
N ALA A 84 5.10 -5.98 -8.70
CA ALA A 84 6.52 -6.23 -8.51
C ALA A 84 7.14 -5.21 -7.55
N LEU A 85 6.78 -3.93 -7.67
CA LEU A 85 7.26 -2.86 -6.79
C LEU A 85 6.82 -3.05 -5.33
N ILE A 86 5.55 -3.42 -5.09
CA ILE A 86 5.05 -3.64 -3.73
C ILE A 86 5.69 -4.87 -3.10
N MET A 87 5.82 -5.96 -3.85
CA MET A 87 6.49 -7.18 -3.37
C MET A 87 7.97 -6.91 -3.08
N ALA A 88 8.64 -6.14 -3.94
CA ALA A 88 10.02 -5.71 -3.72
C ALA A 88 10.12 -4.85 -2.45
N ALA A 89 9.20 -3.90 -2.24
CA ALA A 89 9.18 -3.09 -1.03
C ALA A 89 8.97 -3.94 0.23
N ILE A 90 7.98 -4.84 0.25
CA ILE A 90 7.75 -5.75 1.38
C ILE A 90 9.00 -6.61 1.65
N GLY A 91 9.64 -7.12 0.60
CA GLY A 91 10.88 -7.91 0.71
C GLY A 91 12.03 -7.11 1.31
N VAL A 92 12.28 -5.89 0.80
CA VAL A 92 13.33 -4.99 1.30
C VAL A 92 13.06 -4.58 2.75
N GLY A 93 11.82 -4.26 3.11
CA GLY A 93 11.43 -3.93 4.48
C GLY A 93 11.59 -5.12 5.44
N GLY A 94 11.27 -6.33 5.00
CA GLY A 94 11.48 -7.55 5.79
C GLY A 94 12.96 -7.86 6.00
N PHE A 95 13.77 -7.66 4.97
CA PHE A 95 15.23 -7.77 5.08
C PHE A 95 15.82 -6.72 6.03
N ALA A 96 15.34 -5.48 5.97
CA ALA A 96 15.72 -4.40 6.89
C ALA A 96 15.38 -4.74 8.34
N ALA A 97 14.20 -5.32 8.57
CA ALA A 97 13.76 -5.80 9.88
C ALA A 97 14.67 -6.90 10.43
N ALA A 98 15.00 -7.90 9.59
CA ALA A 98 15.88 -9.00 9.97
C ALA A 98 17.29 -8.51 10.34
N ILE A 99 17.91 -7.68 9.50
CA ILE A 99 19.24 -7.10 9.79
C ILE A 99 19.18 -6.23 11.05
N GLY A 100 18.12 -5.44 11.22
CA GLY A 100 17.93 -4.61 12.39
C GLY A 100 17.84 -5.42 13.69
N GLY A 101 17.09 -6.54 13.67
CA GLY A 101 16.93 -7.43 14.81
C GLY A 101 18.22 -8.17 15.15
N VAL A 102 18.87 -8.77 14.16
CA VAL A 102 20.17 -9.46 14.34
C VAL A 102 21.24 -8.47 14.81
N GLY A 103 21.29 -7.27 14.23
CA GLY A 103 22.23 -6.22 14.61
C GLY A 103 22.07 -5.77 16.07
N LEU A 104 20.84 -5.75 16.59
CA LEU A 104 20.56 -5.38 17.98
C LEU A 104 20.97 -6.48 18.98
N ILE A 105 20.80 -7.75 18.61
CA ILE A 105 21.06 -8.91 19.48
C ILE A 105 22.55 -9.30 19.45
N TRP A 106 23.13 -9.47 18.27
CA TRP A 106 24.48 -10.02 18.08
C TRP A 106 25.57 -8.97 17.99
N PHE A 107 25.27 -7.77 17.46
CA PHE A 107 26.28 -6.74 17.18
C PHE A 107 25.94 -5.36 17.78
N PRO A 108 25.74 -5.24 19.11
CA PRO A 108 25.24 -4.01 19.73
C PRO A 108 26.15 -2.79 19.55
N LYS A 109 27.47 -3.01 19.39
CA LYS A 109 28.48 -1.95 19.21
C LYS A 109 28.69 -1.53 17.75
N ARG A 110 28.12 -2.25 16.77
CA ARG A 110 28.41 -2.05 15.35
C ARG A 110 27.40 -1.10 14.70
N GLY A 111 27.63 0.20 14.86
CA GLY A 111 26.72 1.26 14.38
C GLY A 111 26.42 1.23 12.88
N GLN A 112 27.37 0.78 12.05
CA GLN A 112 27.19 0.66 10.59
C GLN A 112 26.01 -0.24 10.21
N VAL A 113 25.78 -1.34 10.96
CA VAL A 113 24.67 -2.26 10.70
C VAL A 113 23.32 -1.60 10.97
N LYS A 114 23.26 -0.73 11.99
CA LYS A 114 22.05 0.00 12.37
C LYS A 114 21.65 1.01 11.29
N VAL A 115 22.63 1.75 10.77
CA VAL A 115 22.47 2.71 9.66
C VAL A 115 22.05 2.01 8.38
N PHE A 116 22.67 0.88 8.06
CA PHE A 116 22.31 0.10 6.88
C PHE A 116 20.86 -0.38 6.97
N SER A 117 20.43 -0.91 8.13
CA SER A 117 19.03 -1.30 8.34
C SER A 117 18.06 -0.11 8.21
N GLY A 118 18.41 1.06 8.74
CA GLY A 118 17.58 2.26 8.66
C GLY A 118 17.43 2.78 7.23
N SER A 119 18.51 2.76 6.46
CA SER A 119 18.51 3.16 5.05
C SER A 119 17.62 2.24 4.21
N LEU A 120 17.65 0.92 4.45
CA LEU A 120 16.76 -0.03 3.77
C LEU A 120 15.28 0.19 4.11
N PHE A 121 14.95 0.56 5.36
CA PHE A 121 13.57 0.94 5.72
C PHE A 121 13.09 2.17 4.94
N VAL A 122 13.94 3.19 4.77
CA VAL A 122 13.63 4.38 3.97
C VAL A 122 13.39 4.01 2.50
N VAL A 123 14.28 3.20 1.91
CA VAL A 123 14.13 2.73 0.51
C VAL A 123 12.84 1.94 0.33
N SER A 124 12.53 1.03 1.25
CA SER A 124 11.28 0.27 1.25
C SER A 124 10.04 1.19 1.31
N GLY A 125 10.06 2.22 2.15
CA GLY A 125 8.97 3.19 2.23
C GLY A 125 8.78 3.95 0.91
N ILE A 126 9.87 4.43 0.30
CA ILE A 126 9.82 5.15 -0.98
C ILE A 126 9.25 4.26 -2.09
N LEU A 127 9.65 2.99 -2.14
CA LEU A 127 9.11 2.03 -3.11
C LEU A 127 7.61 1.79 -2.96
N LEU A 128 7.05 1.89 -1.74
CA LEU A 128 5.60 1.83 -1.50
C LEU A 128 4.89 3.16 -1.84
N LEU A 129 5.59 4.29 -1.73
CA LEU A 129 5.03 5.60 -2.06
C LEU A 129 4.68 5.73 -3.55
N VAL A 130 5.49 5.15 -4.44
CA VAL A 130 5.25 5.23 -5.90
C VAL A 130 3.89 4.62 -6.30
N PRO A 131 3.57 3.34 -5.96
CA PRO A 131 2.28 2.76 -6.30
C PRO A 131 1.11 3.41 -5.56
N THR A 132 1.28 3.89 -4.33
CA THR A 132 0.20 4.58 -3.61
C THR A 132 -0.09 5.96 -4.19
N ALA A 133 0.94 6.76 -4.51
CA ALA A 133 0.77 8.06 -5.15
C ALA A 133 0.17 7.93 -6.55
N TRP A 134 0.55 6.89 -7.31
CA TRP A 134 -0.04 6.61 -8.61
C TRP A 134 -1.55 6.29 -8.49
N THR A 135 -1.92 5.39 -7.57
CA THR A 135 -3.34 5.02 -7.40
C THR A 135 -4.17 6.19 -6.85
N CYS A 136 -3.62 7.04 -5.98
CA CYS A 136 -4.21 8.32 -5.60
C CYS A 136 -4.56 9.17 -6.83
N HIS A 137 -3.57 9.38 -7.71
CA HIS A 137 -3.70 10.24 -8.87
C HIS A 137 -4.79 9.72 -9.83
N HIS A 138 -4.74 8.44 -10.18
CA HIS A 138 -5.73 7.82 -11.07
C HIS A 138 -7.13 7.76 -10.48
N THR A 139 -7.27 7.58 -9.17
CA THR A 139 -8.59 7.52 -8.53
C THR A 139 -9.26 8.90 -8.51
N SER A 140 -8.48 9.98 -8.50
CA SER A 140 -8.99 11.35 -8.46
C SER A 140 -9.55 11.86 -9.80
N GLN A 141 -9.27 11.18 -10.90
CA GLN A 141 -9.77 11.58 -12.22
C GLN A 141 -11.23 11.12 -12.42
N PRO A 142 -12.18 12.04 -12.67
CA PRO A 142 -13.56 11.68 -12.93
C PRO A 142 -13.70 10.95 -14.27
N LEU A 143 -14.60 9.97 -14.34
CA LEU A 143 -14.98 9.35 -15.61
C LEU A 143 -16.13 10.14 -16.23
N GLU A 144 -15.91 10.68 -17.42
CA GLU A 144 -16.96 11.29 -18.23
C GLU A 144 -17.73 10.17 -18.96
N GLY A 145 -19.00 9.96 -18.61
CA GLY A 145 -19.88 8.99 -19.26
C GLY A 145 -21.28 9.01 -18.68
N ALA A 146 -22.28 8.59 -19.46
CA ALA A 146 -23.73 8.67 -19.19
C ALA A 146 -24.23 7.92 -17.93
N VAL A 147 -23.32 7.34 -17.14
CA VAL A 147 -23.58 6.68 -15.86
C VAL A 147 -22.65 7.32 -14.83
N LEU A 148 -23.21 7.87 -13.75
CA LEU A 148 -22.45 8.55 -12.69
C LEU A 148 -21.60 7.51 -11.92
N LEU A 149 -20.37 7.29 -12.38
CA LEU A 149 -19.38 6.42 -11.74
C LEU A 149 -18.57 7.23 -10.72
N ARG A 150 -18.69 6.86 -9.44
CA ARG A 150 -17.96 7.46 -8.34
C ARG A 150 -16.92 6.47 -7.80
N ARG A 151 -15.67 6.91 -7.67
CA ARG A 151 -14.64 6.15 -6.96
C ARG A 151 -14.39 6.74 -5.59
N ASP A 152 -14.47 5.89 -4.58
CA ASP A 152 -14.11 6.24 -3.22
C ASP A 152 -12.81 5.54 -2.80
N TRP A 153 -12.05 6.20 -1.94
CA TRP A 153 -10.76 5.74 -1.45
C TRP A 153 -10.96 4.55 -0.52
N GLY A 154 -10.23 3.47 -0.79
CA GLY A 154 -10.26 2.27 0.05
C GLY A 154 -9.28 2.38 1.23
N PRO A 155 -9.48 1.55 2.26
CA PRO A 155 -8.66 1.57 3.48
C PRO A 155 -7.17 1.26 3.21
N ALA A 156 -6.85 0.49 2.16
CA ALA A 156 -5.46 0.16 1.84
C ALA A 156 -4.63 1.39 1.46
N LEU A 157 -5.23 2.39 0.81
CA LEU A 157 -4.54 3.62 0.41
C LEU A 157 -4.07 4.41 1.64
N TYR A 158 -4.92 4.55 2.65
CA TYR A 158 -4.55 5.18 3.92
C TYR A 158 -3.44 4.41 4.64
N LEU A 159 -3.52 3.07 4.68
CA LEU A 159 -2.48 2.24 5.29
C LEU A 159 -1.14 2.33 4.55
N GLY A 160 -1.15 2.51 3.22
CA GLY A 160 0.05 2.74 2.43
C GLY A 160 0.77 4.04 2.82
N TRP A 161 0.02 5.13 3.00
CA TRP A 161 0.56 6.40 3.49
C TRP A 161 1.11 6.31 4.92
N ILE A 162 0.36 5.67 5.81
CA ILE A 162 0.77 5.43 7.21
C ILE A 162 2.05 4.59 7.25
N SER A 163 2.09 3.51 6.45
CA SER A 163 3.26 2.63 6.33
C SER A 163 4.50 3.40 5.88
N PHE A 164 4.39 4.22 4.82
CA PHE A 164 5.46 5.08 4.35
C PHE A 164 5.98 6.00 5.45
N ALA A 165 5.08 6.74 6.13
CA ALA A 165 5.46 7.67 7.18
C ALA A 165 6.18 6.98 8.35
N LEU A 166 5.68 5.81 8.78
CA LEU A 166 6.29 5.03 9.86
C LEU A 166 7.67 4.47 9.47
N MET A 167 7.82 3.93 8.26
CA MET A 167 9.10 3.40 7.79
C MET A 167 10.13 4.52 7.60
N LEU A 168 9.71 5.69 7.12
CA LEU A 168 10.56 6.87 7.00
C LEU A 168 11.01 7.36 8.39
N ALA A 169 10.07 7.52 9.32
CA ALA A 169 10.37 7.96 10.68
C ALA A 169 11.32 6.97 11.38
N GLY A 170 11.03 5.67 11.35
CA GLY A 170 11.87 4.64 11.94
C GLY A 170 13.28 4.59 11.34
N GLY A 171 13.41 4.75 10.02
CA GLY A 171 14.69 4.81 9.33
C GLY A 171 15.51 6.05 9.68
N LEU A 172 14.88 7.24 9.67
CA LEU A 172 15.54 8.50 10.02
C LEU A 172 16.01 8.50 11.48
N ILE A 173 15.18 8.06 12.43
CA ILE A 173 15.56 7.99 13.85
C ILE A 173 16.81 7.11 14.04
N LYS A 174 16.90 5.98 13.34
CA LYS A 174 18.11 5.14 13.36
C LYS A 174 19.34 5.83 12.78
N GLN A 175 19.17 6.64 11.74
CA GLN A 175 20.26 7.41 11.13
C GLN A 175 20.78 8.51 12.08
N TYR A 176 19.86 9.21 12.77
CA TYR A 176 20.20 10.28 13.71
C TYR A 176 20.92 9.75 14.96
N LEU A 177 20.58 8.55 15.43
CA LEU A 177 21.23 7.93 16.59
C LEU A 177 22.72 7.63 16.41
N LEU A 178 23.24 7.57 15.18
CA LEU A 178 24.68 7.39 14.94
C LEU A 178 25.48 8.71 15.01
N LYS A 179 24.81 9.86 14.87
CA LYS A 179 25.46 11.19 14.91
C LYS A 179 25.64 11.74 16.32
N ILE A 180 25.03 11.11 17.33
CA ILE A 180 25.02 11.53 18.75
C ILE A 180 25.89 10.56 19.54
#